data_AF-A0A3S0PTE4-F1
#
_entry.id   AF-A0A3S0PTE4-F1
#
_cell.length_a   1.000
_cell.length_b   1.000
_cell.length_c   1.000
_cell.angle_alpha   90.00
_cell.angle_beta   90.00
_cell.angle_gamma   90.00
#
_symmetry.space_group_name_H-M   'P 1'
#
loop_
_entity.id
_entity.type
_entity.pdbx_description
1 polymer ?
#
loop_
_entity_poly.entity_id
_entity_poly.type
_entity_poly.pdbx_seq_one_letter_code
_entity_poly.pdbx_strand_id
1 'polypeptide(L)'
;MNAVINFIQQNPQEELSLAQLAGIANYSPFHFQKIFKQVTGESPKQFIIKVRMINVAHYLLTHTHKSITEIALDNGFASSSTFARSFRNFFGISAEELRNIPSKDHTTITKYLKHIKSMGTFRK
;
A
#
# COMPACT_ATOMS: atom_id res chain seq x y z
N MET A 1 -11.51 -6.10 13.18
CA MET A 1 -10.47 -6.18 12.12
C MET A 1 -10.82 -5.35 10.89
N ASN A 2 -11.97 -5.57 10.27
CA ASN A 2 -12.39 -4.85 9.04
C ASN A 2 -12.32 -3.32 9.16
N ALA A 3 -12.72 -2.74 10.30
CA ALA A 3 -12.63 -1.31 10.54
C ALA A 3 -11.19 -0.76 10.40
N VAL A 4 -10.19 -1.48 10.94
CA VAL A 4 -8.78 -1.10 10.82
C VAL A 4 -8.27 -1.24 9.40
N ILE A 5 -8.63 -2.33 8.72
CA ILE A 5 -8.25 -2.54 7.32
C ILE A 5 -8.79 -1.40 6.46
N ASN A 6 -10.07 -1.06 6.60
CA ASN A 6 -10.71 0.05 5.90
C ASN A 6 -10.02 1.38 6.24
N PHE A 7 -9.72 1.62 7.51
CA PHE A 7 -9.02 2.82 7.95
C PHE A 7 -7.65 2.98 7.30
N ILE A 8 -6.84 1.91 7.26
CA ILE A 8 -5.54 1.93 6.57
C ILE A 8 -5.70 2.17 5.06
N GLN A 9 -6.71 1.55 4.44
CA GLN A 9 -6.96 1.70 3.00
C GLN A 9 -7.39 3.12 2.61
N GLN A 10 -8.09 3.83 3.51
CA GLN A 10 -8.57 5.20 3.31
C GLN A 10 -7.52 6.26 3.67
N ASN A 11 -6.60 5.94 4.59
CA ASN A 11 -5.60 6.89 5.10
C ASN A 11 -4.15 6.39 4.97
N PRO A 12 -3.75 5.78 3.83
CA PRO A 12 -2.43 5.16 3.73
C PRO A 12 -1.30 6.18 3.78
N GLN A 13 -1.52 7.43 3.38
CA GLN A 13 -0.52 8.51 3.39
C GLN A 13 -0.15 8.97 4.81
N GLU A 14 -1.05 8.78 5.78
CA GLU A 14 -0.86 9.25 7.15
C GLU A 14 0.20 8.45 7.91
N GLU A 15 0.75 9.04 8.97
CA GLU A 15 1.57 8.30 9.92
C GLU A 15 0.67 7.43 10.83
N LEU A 16 0.55 6.15 10.48
CA LEU A 16 -0.31 5.19 11.18
C LEU A 16 0.48 4.44 12.25
N SER A 17 0.33 4.86 13.51
CA SER A 17 0.99 4.21 14.64
C SER A 17 0.31 2.89 15.04
N LEU A 18 1.09 1.95 15.59
CA LEU A 18 0.54 0.68 16.09
C LEU A 18 -0.52 0.90 17.18
N ALA A 19 -0.30 1.88 18.05
CA ALA A 19 -1.22 2.21 19.14
C ALA A 19 -2.56 2.73 18.61
N GLN A 20 -2.55 3.61 17.61
CA GLN A 20 -3.77 4.11 16.97
C GLN A 20 -4.58 2.98 16.34
N LEU A 21 -3.93 2.11 15.56
CA LEU A 21 -4.60 0.99 14.89
C LEU A 21 -5.15 -0.02 15.91
N ALA A 22 -4.43 -0.26 17.01
CA ALA A 22 -4.88 -1.11 18.10
C ALA A 22 -6.10 -0.52 18.81
N GLY A 23 -6.12 0.80 19.03
CA GLY A 23 -7.26 1.53 19.58
C GLY A 23 -8.52 1.38 18.73
N ILE A 24 -8.40 1.55 17.40
CA ILE A 24 -9.51 1.33 16.46
C ILE A 24 -10.04 -0.12 16.52
N ALA A 25 -9.17 -1.09 16.82
CA ALA A 25 -9.54 -2.49 16.96
C ALA A 25 -10.03 -2.90 18.35
N ASN A 26 -10.00 -2.00 19.35
CA ASN A 26 -10.22 -2.31 20.77
C ASN A 26 -9.31 -3.43 21.32
N TYR A 27 -8.03 -3.40 20.95
CA TYR A 27 -7.01 -4.32 21.46
C TYR A 27 -5.84 -3.57 22.08
N SER A 28 -5.09 -4.24 22.97
CA SER A 28 -3.76 -3.74 23.31
C SER A 28 -2.82 -3.84 22.08
N PRO A 29 -1.79 -2.98 21.95
CA PRO A 29 -0.90 -2.98 20.78
C PRO A 29 -0.27 -4.35 20.48
N PHE A 30 0.12 -5.09 21.52
CA PHE A 30 0.71 -6.42 21.39
C PHE A 30 -0.29 -7.45 20.85
N HIS A 31 -1.50 -7.51 21.44
CA HIS A 31 -2.55 -8.41 20.95
C HIS A 31 -2.97 -8.05 19.53
N PHE A 32 -3.13 -6.76 19.25
CA PHE A 32 -3.46 -6.27 17.93
C PHE A 32 -2.47 -6.76 16.88
N GLN A 33 -1.16 -6.57 17.10
CA GLN A 33 -0.14 -6.99 16.14
C GLN A 33 -0.21 -8.49 15.84
N LYS A 34 -0.42 -9.33 16.86
CA LYS A 34 -0.52 -10.78 16.71
C LYS A 34 -1.78 -11.19 15.94
N ILE A 35 -2.94 -10.68 16.34
CA ILE A 35 -4.23 -10.99 15.70
C ILE A 35 -4.25 -10.45 14.27
N PHE A 36 -3.73 -9.25 14.03
CA PHE A 36 -3.66 -8.67 12.69
C PHE A 36 -2.84 -9.55 11.75
N LYS A 37 -1.66 -10.02 12.19
CA LYS A 37 -0.84 -10.93 11.39
C LYS A 37 -1.51 -12.29 11.16
N GLN A 38 -2.22 -12.82 12.14
CA GLN A 38 -2.96 -14.08 11.98
C GLN A 38 -4.09 -13.94 10.95
N VAL A 39 -4.81 -12.82 10.94
CA VAL A 39 -5.94 -12.60 10.02
C VAL A 39 -5.48 -12.19 8.62
N THR A 40 -4.50 -11.30 8.51
CA THR A 40 -4.06 -10.73 7.22
C THR A 40 -2.87 -11.44 6.60
N GLY A 41 -2.17 -12.29 7.36
CA GLY A 41 -0.92 -12.93 6.96
C GLY A 41 0.32 -12.06 7.12
N GLU A 42 0.18 -10.77 7.47
CA GLU A 42 1.29 -9.82 7.53
C GLU A 42 1.16 -8.84 8.71
N SER A 43 2.26 -8.20 9.11
CA SER A 43 2.19 -7.19 10.18
C SER A 43 1.44 -5.94 9.71
N PRO A 44 0.85 -5.14 10.62
CA PRO A 44 0.21 -3.86 10.26
C PRO A 44 1.12 -2.95 9.42
N LYS A 45 2.42 -2.87 9.76
CA LYS A 45 3.41 -2.09 9.02
C LYS A 45 3.59 -2.59 7.58
N GLN A 46 3.67 -3.90 7.37
CA GLN A 46 3.77 -4.50 6.03
C GLN A 46 2.50 -4.22 5.20
N PHE A 47 1.32 -4.33 5.83
CA PHE A 47 0.05 -4.04 5.20
C PHE A 47 -0.05 -2.57 4.74
N ILE A 48 0.36 -1.62 5.58
CA ILE A 48 0.40 -0.19 5.22
C ILE A 48 1.31 0.03 4.00
N ILE A 49 2.54 -0.51 4.04
CA ILE A 49 3.49 -0.38 2.92
C ILE A 49 2.89 -0.98 1.64
N LYS A 50 2.25 -2.15 1.72
CA LYS A 50 1.58 -2.79 0.58
C LYS A 50 0.49 -1.89 -0.01
N VAL A 51 -0.36 -1.30 0.82
CA VAL A 51 -1.41 -0.38 0.35
C VAL A 51 -0.79 0.84 -0.34
N ARG A 52 0.25 1.44 0.26
CA ARG A 52 0.99 2.56 -0.37
C ARG A 52 1.58 2.18 -1.72
N MET A 53 2.20 1.01 -1.82
CA MET A 53 2.80 0.52 -3.08
C MET A 53 1.76 0.34 -4.18
N ILE A 54 0.63 -0.29 -3.87
CA ILE A 54 -0.47 -0.50 -4.83
C ILE A 54 -1.04 0.84 -5.29
N ASN A 55 -1.24 1.79 -4.38
CA ASN A 55 -1.73 3.12 -4.73
C ASN A 55 -0.73 3.87 -5.63
N VAL A 56 0.57 3.88 -5.28
CA VAL A 56 1.59 4.51 -6.12
C VAL A 56 1.64 3.89 -7.50
N ALA A 57 1.63 2.56 -7.60
CA ALA A 57 1.59 1.87 -8.90
C ALA A 57 0.38 2.30 -9.74
N HIS A 58 -0.80 2.42 -9.12
CA HIS A 58 -1.98 2.94 -9.79
C HIS A 58 -1.79 4.39 -10.28
N TYR A 59 -1.25 5.28 -9.44
CA TYR A 59 -0.99 6.67 -9.82
C TYR A 59 0.06 6.80 -10.93
N LEU A 60 1.11 5.97 -10.92
CA LEU A 60 2.13 5.97 -11.97
C LEU A 60 1.56 5.67 -13.35
N LEU A 61 0.53 4.82 -13.42
CA LEU A 61 -0.14 4.43 -14.67
C LEU A 61 -1.22 5.44 -15.10
N THR A 62 -1.84 6.14 -14.15
CA THR A 62 -3.02 6.99 -14.42
C THR A 62 -2.74 8.49 -14.41
N HIS A 63 -1.65 8.94 -13.79
CA HIS A 63 -1.33 10.36 -13.56
C HIS A 63 0.10 10.67 -14.03
N THR A 64 0.34 10.58 -15.33
CA THR A 64 1.68 10.79 -15.93
C THR A 64 2.19 12.23 -15.82
N HIS A 65 1.33 13.21 -15.50
CA HIS A 65 1.69 14.61 -15.32
C HIS A 65 2.44 14.91 -14.02
N LYS A 66 2.31 14.06 -12.99
CA LYS A 66 3.07 14.19 -11.73
C LYS A 66 4.42 13.49 -11.85
N SER A 67 5.45 14.03 -11.22
CA SER A 67 6.73 13.34 -11.07
C SER A 67 6.58 12.08 -10.20
N ILE A 68 7.49 11.12 -10.36
CA ILE A 68 7.51 9.90 -9.54
C ILE A 68 7.67 10.26 -8.06
N THR A 69 8.52 11.26 -7.77
CA THR A 69 8.77 11.74 -6.42
C THR A 69 7.52 12.33 -5.78
N GLU A 70 6.79 13.20 -6.47
CA GLU A 70 5.53 13.77 -5.95
C GLU A 70 4.53 12.66 -5.63
N ILE A 71 4.34 11.69 -6.53
CA ILE A 71 3.44 10.56 -6.29
C ILE A 71 3.88 9.77 -5.05
N ALA A 72 5.17 9.54 -4.86
CA ALA A 72 5.67 8.84 -3.68
C ALA A 72 5.42 9.63 -2.38
N LEU A 73 5.71 10.93 -2.36
CA LEU A 73 5.51 11.78 -1.19
C LEU A 73 4.01 11.89 -0.83
N ASP A 74 3.15 12.11 -1.83
CA ASP A 74 1.68 12.16 -1.69
C ASP A 74 1.10 10.85 -1.12
N ASN A 75 1.82 9.74 -1.25
CA ASN A 75 1.43 8.42 -0.73
C ASN A 75 2.19 8.02 0.55
N GLY A 76 2.79 8.98 1.26
CA GLY A 76 3.33 8.79 2.61
C GLY A 76 4.74 8.20 2.68
N PHE A 77 5.51 8.22 1.59
CA PHE A 77 6.94 7.88 1.65
C PHE A 77 7.75 9.10 2.12
N ALA A 78 8.68 8.89 3.04
CA ALA A 78 9.49 9.99 3.60
C ALA A 78 10.56 10.52 2.64
N SER A 79 10.97 9.74 1.64
CA SER A 79 11.95 10.14 0.64
C SER A 79 11.83 9.32 -0.64
N SER A 80 12.31 9.87 -1.75
CA SER A 80 12.46 9.18 -3.03
C SER A 80 13.37 7.95 -2.93
N SER A 81 14.45 8.02 -2.14
CA SER A 81 15.41 6.94 -1.94
C SER A 81 14.78 5.73 -1.24
N THR A 82 14.05 5.97 -0.15
CA THR A 82 13.33 4.93 0.59
C THR A 82 12.22 4.31 -0.27
N PHE A 83 11.51 5.16 -1.01
CA PHE A 83 10.49 4.73 -1.95
C PHE A 83 11.08 3.83 -3.04
N ALA A 84 12.09 4.28 -3.78
CA ALA A 84 12.63 3.55 -4.93
C ALA A 84 13.12 2.14 -4.55
N ARG A 85 13.84 2.03 -3.42
CA ARG A 85 14.26 0.73 -2.88
C ARG A 85 13.07 -0.16 -2.55
N SER A 86 12.09 0.38 -1.82
CA SER A 86 10.93 -0.39 -1.37
C SER A 86 10.05 -0.81 -2.54
N PHE A 87 9.91 0.06 -3.55
CA PHE A 87 9.11 -0.19 -4.75
C PHE A 87 9.71 -1.32 -5.59
N ARG A 88 11.02 -1.26 -5.87
CA ARG A 88 11.71 -2.33 -6.61
C ARG A 88 11.69 -3.65 -5.85
N ASN A 89 11.82 -3.63 -4.52
CA ASN A 89 11.67 -4.84 -3.71
C ASN A 89 10.25 -5.43 -3.76
N PHE A 90 9.23 -4.59 -3.90
CA PHE A 90 7.83 -5.03 -3.89
C PHE A 90 7.35 -5.50 -5.27
N PHE A 91 7.70 -4.79 -6.35
CA PHE A 91 7.22 -5.07 -7.71
C PHE A 91 8.25 -5.78 -8.60
N GLY A 92 9.51 -5.87 -8.20
CA GLY A 92 10.61 -6.43 -9.01
C GLY A 92 11.15 -5.47 -10.09
N ILE A 93 10.45 -4.37 -10.37
CA ILE A 93 10.84 -3.32 -11.33
C ILE A 93 10.82 -1.94 -10.64
N SER A 94 11.49 -0.95 -11.23
CA SER A 94 11.41 0.44 -10.76
C SER A 94 10.08 1.10 -11.09
N ALA A 95 9.82 2.22 -10.40
CA ALA A 95 8.66 3.07 -10.66
C ALA A 95 8.69 3.69 -12.06
N GLU A 96 9.88 3.99 -12.59
CA GLU A 96 10.06 4.51 -13.95
C GLU A 96 9.75 3.44 -15.00
N GLU A 97 10.27 2.22 -14.81
CA GLU A 97 9.94 1.07 -15.64
C GLU A 97 8.43 0.82 -15.67
N LEU A 98 7.74 0.87 -14.53
CA LEU A 98 6.28 0.72 -14.48
C LEU A 98 5.56 1.86 -15.23
N ARG A 99 6.01 3.11 -15.08
CA ARG A 99 5.40 4.29 -15.72
C ARG A 99 5.47 4.21 -17.24
N ASN A 100 6.57 3.67 -17.78
CA ASN A 100 6.81 3.59 -19.22
C ASN A 100 6.13 2.37 -19.89
N ILE A 101 5.38 1.56 -19.14
CA ILE A 101 4.60 0.48 -19.72
C ILE A 101 3.58 1.04 -20.72
N PRO A 102 3.42 0.45 -21.93
CA PRO A 102 2.46 0.91 -22.92
C PRO A 102 1.02 0.95 -22.37
N SER A 103 0.26 1.97 -22.77
CA SER A 103 -1.12 2.21 -22.29
C SER A 103 -2.08 1.04 -22.54
N LYS A 104 -1.87 0.25 -23.60
CA LYS A 104 -2.62 -0.97 -23.91
C LYS A 104 -2.55 -2.03 -22.79
N ASP A 105 -1.48 -2.02 -21.98
CA ASP A 105 -1.25 -2.98 -20.90
C ASP A 105 -1.71 -2.43 -19.52
N HIS A 106 -2.05 -1.13 -19.45
CA HIS A 106 -2.50 -0.48 -18.21
C HIS A 106 -3.79 -1.08 -17.69
N THR A 107 -4.72 -1.49 -18.56
CA THR A 107 -6.00 -2.07 -18.15
C THR A 107 -5.81 -3.38 -17.39
N THR A 108 -4.87 -4.21 -17.84
CA THR A 108 -4.54 -5.49 -17.20
C THR A 108 -3.88 -5.27 -15.85
N ILE A 109 -2.88 -4.37 -15.78
CA ILE A 109 -2.17 -4.09 -14.54
C ILE A 109 -3.10 -3.41 -13.52
N THR A 110 -3.92 -2.46 -13.96
CA THR A 110 -4.88 -1.78 -13.09
C THR A 110 -5.93 -2.75 -12.55
N LYS A 111 -6.40 -3.70 -13.36
CA LYS A 111 -7.32 -4.76 -12.92
C LYS A 111 -6.64 -5.70 -11.91
N TYR A 112 -5.39 -6.07 -12.14
CA TYR A 112 -4.59 -6.87 -11.21
C TYR A 112 -4.35 -6.15 -9.87
N LEU A 113 -3.97 -4.87 -9.90
CA LEU A 113 -3.79 -4.04 -8.70
C LEU A 113 -5.09 -3.90 -7.90
N LYS A 114 -6.23 -3.71 -8.58
CA LYS A 114 -7.57 -3.71 -7.95
C LYS A 114 -7.88 -5.07 -7.32
N HIS A 115 -7.53 -6.16 -7.98
CA HIS A 115 -7.72 -7.51 -7.44
C HIS A 115 -6.87 -7.76 -6.19
N ILE A 116 -5.58 -7.37 -6.17
CA ILE A 116 -4.74 -7.46 -4.96
C ILE A 116 -5.36 -6.65 -3.81
N LYS A 117 -5.84 -5.43 -4.10
CA LYS A 117 -6.49 -4.58 -3.09
C LYS A 117 -7.74 -5.23 -2.50
N SER A 118 -8.48 -6.01 -3.29
CA SER A 118 -9.66 -6.78 -2.84
C SER A 118 -9.32 -8.08 -2.10
N MET A 119 -8.21 -8.76 -2.44
CA MET A 119 -7.77 -9.99 -1.78
C MET A 119 -7.22 -9.74 -0.36
N GLY A 120 -6.65 -8.56 -0.12
CA GLY A 120 -6.22 -8.16 1.23
C GLY A 120 -7.37 -7.98 2.22
N THR A 121 -8.63 -8.01 1.77
CA THR A 121 -9.80 -7.76 2.62
C THR A 121 -10.35 -9.03 3.26
N PHE A 122 -10.17 -10.22 2.68
CA PHE A 122 -10.64 -11.47 3.29
C PHE A 122 -9.86 -12.69 2.75
N ARG A 123 -8.89 -13.20 3.52
CA ARG A 123 -8.72 -14.65 3.57
C ARG A 123 -9.76 -15.16 4.58
N LYS A 124 -10.89 -15.65 4.07
CA LYS A 124 -11.73 -16.60 4.81
C LYS A 124 -10.96 -17.89 4.99
#